data_AF-A0A0F9UVM0-F1
#
_entry.id   AF-A0A0F9UVM0-F1
#
_cell.length_a   1.000
_cell.length_b   1.000
_cell.length_c   1.000
_cell.angle_alpha   90.00
_cell.angle_beta   90.00
_cell.angle_gamma   90.00
#
_symmetry.space_group_name_H-M   'P 1'
#
loop_
_entity.id
_entity.type
_entity.pdbx_description
1 polymer ?
#
loop_
_entity_poly.entity_id
_entity_poly.type
_entity_poly.pdbx_seq_one_letter_code
_entity_poly.pdbx_strand_id
1 'polypeptide(L)'
;MPDSNAPEDFSDLLNTDAKDAVRPPPRPGGTYRATLKSGSDVTSSKKHTKGLEMTFSDLEPMNDVNQDAWNEYASSPMIKPETDVMTDSFWITPKSLYRIRELCECCDVDAAGKTVLQMLGDAMGNRLLITVQQVPTDKGTYSNITGYAKDE
;
A
#
# COMPACT_ATOMS: atom_id res chain seq x y z
N MET A 1 -4.65 14.57 32.51
CA MET A 1 -3.68 14.32 31.44
C MET A 1 -4.29 14.92 30.19
N PRO A 2 -3.73 15.99 29.62
CA PRO A 2 -4.29 16.54 28.39
C PRO A 2 -3.87 15.67 27.21
N ASP A 3 -4.85 15.11 26.52
CA ASP A 3 -4.69 14.54 25.18
C ASP A 3 -4.20 15.65 24.23
N SER A 4 -2.91 15.66 23.94
CA SER A 4 -2.34 16.46 22.85
C SER A 4 -2.70 15.82 21.51
N ASN A 5 -3.97 15.91 21.12
CA ASN A 5 -4.39 15.74 19.75
C ASN A 5 -4.54 17.15 19.14
N ALA A 6 -3.40 17.78 18.82
CA ALA A 6 -3.44 19.02 18.07
C ALA A 6 -4.00 18.69 16.67
N PRO A 7 -5.03 19.39 16.17
CA PRO A 7 -5.29 19.38 14.74
C PRO A 7 -4.02 19.93 14.09
N GLU A 8 -3.31 19.12 13.28
CA GLU A 8 -2.27 19.64 12.40
C GLU A 8 -2.94 20.73 11.55
N ASP A 9 -2.57 21.98 11.81
CA ASP A 9 -3.18 23.15 11.19
C ASP A 9 -2.80 23.12 9.71
N PHE A 10 -3.72 22.64 8.86
CA PHE A 10 -3.52 22.50 7.41
C PHE A 10 -3.08 23.82 6.75
N SER A 11 -3.34 24.95 7.40
CA SER A 11 -2.90 26.27 6.99
C SER A 11 -1.39 26.33 6.77
N ASP A 12 -0.55 25.67 7.55
CA ASP A 12 0.91 25.73 7.36
C ASP A 12 1.38 24.98 6.11
N LEU A 13 0.78 23.82 5.80
CA LEU A 13 1.05 23.08 4.57
C LEU A 13 0.48 23.78 3.33
N LEU A 14 -0.72 24.37 3.44
CA LEU A 14 -1.41 25.04 2.33
C LEU A 14 -0.88 26.46 2.06
N ASN A 15 -0.13 27.06 2.99
CA ASN A 15 0.53 28.36 2.81
C ASN A 15 1.94 28.24 2.18
N THR A 16 2.41 27.03 1.89
CA THR A 16 3.66 26.84 1.14
C THR A 16 3.45 27.25 -0.33
N ASP A 17 4.39 28.01 -0.90
CA ASP A 17 4.29 28.45 -2.29
C ASP A 17 4.22 27.23 -3.22
N ALA A 18 3.28 27.25 -4.19
CA ALA A 18 3.04 26.13 -5.09
C ALA A 18 4.28 25.74 -5.92
N LYS A 19 5.29 26.62 -6.01
CA LYS A 19 6.57 26.35 -6.66
C LYS A 19 7.53 25.52 -5.82
N ASP A 20 7.38 25.55 -4.50
CA ASP A 20 8.19 24.79 -3.54
C ASP A 20 7.55 23.43 -3.18
N ALA A 21 6.37 23.14 -3.74
CA ALA A 21 5.72 21.83 -3.65
C ALA A 21 6.51 20.78 -4.45
N VAL A 22 7.54 20.20 -3.81
CA VAL A 22 8.33 19.12 -4.39
C VAL A 22 7.52 17.81 -4.37
N ARG A 23 7.60 17.03 -5.45
CA ARG A 23 6.97 15.71 -5.51
C ARG A 23 7.71 14.76 -4.53
N PRO A 24 6.98 14.00 -3.70
CA PRO A 24 7.61 12.98 -2.87
C PRO A 24 8.43 12.01 -3.73
N PRO A 25 9.61 11.57 -3.26
CA PRO A 25 10.39 10.58 -3.98
C PRO A 25 9.59 9.28 -4.15
N PRO A 26 9.70 8.60 -5.30
CA PRO A 26 9.06 7.30 -5.48
C PRO A 26 9.71 6.27 -4.55
N ARG A 27 8.91 5.35 -4.00
CA ARG A 27 9.44 4.22 -3.26
C ARG A 27 10.34 3.37 -4.15
N PRO A 28 11.52 2.92 -3.68
CA PRO A 28 12.38 2.02 -4.43
C PRO A 28 11.62 0.78 -4.92
N GLY A 29 12.02 0.27 -6.08
CA GLY A 29 11.53 -1.02 -6.56
C GLY A 29 12.16 -2.18 -5.80
N GLY A 30 11.41 -3.27 -5.65
CA GLY A 30 11.86 -4.50 -5.01
C GLY A 30 10.73 -5.15 -4.19
N THR A 31 11.08 -6.19 -3.44
CA THR A 31 10.16 -6.92 -2.57
C THR A 31 10.16 -6.32 -1.18
N TYR A 32 8.97 -6.17 -0.63
CA TYR A 32 8.74 -5.69 0.72
C TYR A 32 7.91 -6.71 1.47
N ARG A 33 8.27 -6.99 2.72
CA ARG A 33 7.35 -7.63 3.65
C ARG A 33 6.35 -6.58 4.12
N ALA A 34 5.07 -6.91 4.08
CA ALA A 34 4.00 -6.02 4.48
C ALA A 34 2.95 -6.77 5.29
N THR A 35 2.19 -6.04 6.10
CA THR A 35 1.03 -6.55 6.82
C THR A 35 -0.25 -6.03 6.16
N LEU A 36 -1.21 -6.90 5.87
CA LEU A 36 -2.52 -6.49 5.36
C LEU A 36 -3.35 -5.87 6.50
N LYS A 37 -3.59 -4.56 6.47
CA LYS A 37 -4.27 -3.82 7.55
C LYS A 37 -5.79 -3.80 7.42
N SER A 38 -6.29 -3.42 6.25
CA SER A 38 -7.70 -3.13 6.04
C SER A 38 -8.10 -3.28 4.58
N GLY A 39 -9.39 -3.57 4.37
CA GLY A 39 -10.06 -3.48 3.09
C GLY A 39 -11.20 -2.46 3.19
N SER A 40 -11.15 -1.38 2.41
CA SER A 40 -12.18 -0.33 2.37
C SER A 40 -12.94 -0.39 1.05
N ASP A 41 -14.25 -0.16 1.08
CA ASP A 41 -15.04 -0.04 -0.15
C ASP A 41 -14.61 1.20 -0.93
N VAL A 42 -14.23 1.02 -2.20
CA VAL A 42 -13.88 2.10 -3.11
C VAL A 42 -14.77 2.06 -4.35
N THR A 43 -15.07 3.22 -4.92
CA THR A 43 -15.78 3.30 -6.21
C THR A 43 -14.94 4.11 -7.19
N SER A 44 -14.72 3.56 -8.38
CA SER A 44 -13.97 4.24 -9.43
C SER A 44 -14.69 5.53 -9.82
N SER A 45 -14.03 6.68 -9.68
CA SER A 45 -14.57 7.97 -10.12
C SER A 45 -14.88 8.03 -11.61
N LYS A 46 -14.14 7.26 -12.42
CA LYS A 46 -14.24 7.26 -13.89
C LYS A 46 -15.22 6.23 -14.43
N LYS A 47 -15.27 5.04 -13.83
CA LYS A 47 -16.09 3.91 -14.33
C LYS A 47 -17.25 3.53 -13.41
N HIS A 48 -17.39 4.19 -12.26
CA HIS A 48 -18.38 3.90 -11.21
C HIS A 48 -18.41 2.41 -10.80
N THR A 49 -17.31 1.70 -10.99
CA THR A 49 -17.18 0.29 -10.62
C THR A 49 -16.85 0.22 -9.13
N LYS A 50 -17.59 -0.60 -8.39
CA LYS A 50 -17.29 -0.91 -6.99
C LYS A 50 -16.02 -1.75 -6.91
N GLY A 51 -15.21 -1.51 -5.90
CA GLY A 51 -13.96 -2.19 -5.64
C GLY A 51 -13.67 -2.27 -4.16
N LEU A 52 -12.63 -3.01 -3.82
CA LEU A 52 -12.07 -3.10 -2.49
C LEU A 52 -10.65 -2.54 -2.54
N GLU A 53 -10.38 -1.49 -1.79
CA GLU A 53 -9.04 -0.95 -1.60
C GLU A 53 -8.40 -1.61 -0.39
N MET A 54 -7.30 -2.33 -0.63
CA MET A 54 -6.54 -3.00 0.40
C MET A 54 -5.36 -2.14 0.81
N THR A 55 -5.14 -1.99 2.11
CA THR A 55 -4.04 -1.23 2.69
C THR A 55 -2.99 -2.16 3.27
N PHE A 56 -1.75 -1.95 2.87
CA PHE A 56 -0.56 -2.67 3.32
C PHE A 56 0.31 -1.73 4.16
N SER A 57 0.63 -2.12 5.40
CA SER A 57 1.48 -1.38 6.33
C SER A 57 2.73 -2.17 6.70
N ASP A 58 3.58 -1.59 7.56
CA ASP A 58 4.77 -2.25 8.12
C ASP A 58 5.72 -2.76 7.03
N LEU A 59 6.03 -1.87 6.09
CA LEU A 59 6.75 -2.18 4.86
C LEU A 59 8.24 -2.32 5.14
N GLU A 60 8.70 -3.55 5.29
CA GLU A 60 10.11 -3.87 5.51
C GLU A 60 10.78 -4.23 4.16
N PRO A 61 11.83 -3.50 3.72
CA PRO A 61 12.53 -3.82 2.49
C PRO A 61 13.27 -5.17 2.61
N MET A 62 13.16 -5.99 1.58
CA MET A 62 13.94 -7.24 1.46
C MET A 62 15.30 -6.97 0.80
N ASN A 63 16.11 -8.03 0.64
CA ASN A 63 17.48 -7.93 0.14
C ASN A 63 17.58 -7.47 -1.32
N ASP A 64 16.51 -7.56 -2.09
CA ASP A 64 16.45 -7.15 -3.50
C ASP A 64 16.17 -5.65 -3.67
N VAL A 65 15.75 -4.97 -2.60
CA VAL A 65 15.58 -3.52 -2.57
C VAL A 65 16.95 -2.85 -2.48
N ASN A 66 17.21 -1.87 -3.35
CA ASN A 66 18.43 -1.06 -3.28
C ASN A 66 18.44 -0.26 -1.96
N GLN A 67 19.38 -0.62 -1.07
CA GLN A 67 19.46 -0.08 0.29
C GLN A 67 19.83 1.41 0.31
N ASP A 68 20.67 1.89 -0.62
CA ASP A 68 21.02 3.31 -0.70
C ASP A 68 19.80 4.15 -1.08
N ALA A 69 19.03 3.71 -2.08
CA ALA A 69 17.78 4.35 -2.49
C ALA A 69 16.70 4.27 -1.40
N TRP A 70 16.67 3.17 -0.62
CA TRP A 70 15.78 3.04 0.53
C TRP A 70 16.15 4.01 1.65
N ASN A 71 17.44 4.14 1.97
CA ASN A 71 17.91 5.08 2.98
C ASN A 71 17.62 6.53 2.57
N GLU A 72 17.79 6.87 1.29
CA GLU A 72 17.41 8.19 0.76
C GLU A 72 15.90 8.44 0.86
N TYR A 73 15.10 7.44 0.50
CA TYR A 73 13.63 7.49 0.63
C TYR A 73 13.19 7.67 2.09
N ALA A 74 13.73 6.86 3.00
CA ALA A 74 13.39 6.87 4.42
C ALA A 74 13.92 8.12 5.16
N SER A 75 14.97 8.75 4.64
CA SER A 75 15.51 10.01 5.18
C SER A 75 14.77 11.25 4.66
N SER A 76 13.81 11.10 3.74
CA SER A 76 13.06 12.22 3.20
C SER A 76 12.15 12.83 4.28
N PRO A 77 12.17 14.16 4.50
CA PRO A 77 11.27 14.81 5.46
C PRO A 77 9.79 14.71 5.05
N MET A 78 9.51 14.35 3.79
CA MET A 78 8.16 14.16 3.26
C MET A 78 7.59 12.77 3.53
N ILE A 79 8.42 11.82 3.98
CA ILE A 79 8.03 10.42 4.14
C ILE A 79 8.34 9.98 5.56
N LYS A 80 7.32 9.44 6.23
CA LYS A 80 7.45 8.82 7.55
C LYS A 80 7.27 7.32 7.37
N PRO A 81 8.37 6.53 7.29
CA PRO A 81 8.28 5.09 7.02
C PRO A 81 7.34 4.35 7.98
N GLU A 82 7.23 4.79 9.23
CA GLU A 82 6.35 4.20 10.23
C GLU A 82 4.84 4.39 9.95
N THR A 83 4.47 5.39 9.16
CA THR A 83 3.07 5.65 8.75
C THR A 83 2.84 5.45 7.27
N ASP A 84 3.90 5.10 6.53
CA ASP A 84 3.83 4.92 5.10
C ASP A 84 3.06 3.63 4.79
N VAL A 85 2.08 3.75 3.92
CA VAL A 85 1.19 2.65 3.54
C VAL A 85 1.13 2.55 2.03
N MET A 86 1.00 1.34 1.52
CA MET A 86 0.63 1.13 0.12
C MET A 86 -0.81 0.67 0.04
N THR A 87 -1.51 1.16 -0.98
CA THR A 87 -2.85 0.68 -1.29
C THR A 87 -2.88 -0.02 -2.63
N ASP A 88 -3.73 -1.04 -2.74
CA ASP A 88 -4.06 -1.66 -4.01
C ASP A 88 -5.58 -1.82 -4.16
N SER A 89 -6.10 -1.49 -5.34
CA SER A 89 -7.54 -1.42 -5.61
C SER A 89 -8.00 -2.61 -6.45
N PHE A 90 -8.82 -3.47 -5.86
CA PHE A 90 -9.44 -4.61 -6.51
C PHE A 90 -10.88 -4.29 -6.93
N TRP A 91 -11.10 -3.94 -8.18
CA TRP A 91 -12.44 -3.74 -8.73
C TRP A 91 -13.24 -5.04 -8.73
N ILE A 92 -14.47 -5.06 -8.24
CA ILE A 92 -15.29 -6.28 -8.14
C ILE A 92 -15.64 -6.79 -9.53
N THR A 93 -14.81 -7.72 -10.02
CA THR A 93 -14.99 -8.46 -11.26
C THR A 93 -14.71 -9.94 -10.97
N PRO A 94 -15.22 -10.89 -11.78
CA PRO A 94 -14.95 -12.32 -11.57
C PRO A 94 -13.45 -12.64 -11.51
N LYS A 95 -12.64 -11.93 -12.33
CA LYS A 95 -11.18 -12.05 -12.32
C LYS A 95 -10.54 -11.55 -11.02
N SER A 96 -11.09 -10.49 -10.45
CA SER A 96 -10.57 -9.93 -9.20
C SER A 96 -10.86 -10.82 -8.00
N LEU A 97 -11.98 -11.57 -7.99
CA LEU A 97 -12.25 -12.56 -6.93
C LEU A 97 -11.18 -13.64 -6.87
N TYR A 98 -10.70 -14.10 -8.02
CA TYR A 98 -9.59 -15.05 -8.09
C TYR A 98 -8.29 -14.44 -7.51
N ARG A 99 -7.96 -13.20 -7.86
CA ARG A 99 -6.77 -12.52 -7.32
C ARG A 99 -6.84 -12.25 -5.83
N ILE A 100 -8.03 -11.89 -5.33
CA ILE A 100 -8.26 -11.71 -3.90
C ILE A 100 -8.04 -13.04 -3.16
N ARG A 101 -8.53 -14.15 -3.72
CA ARG A 101 -8.27 -15.47 -3.15
C ARG A 101 -6.77 -15.78 -3.12
N GLU A 102 -6.04 -15.57 -4.23
CA GLU A 102 -4.58 -15.79 -4.28
C GLU A 102 -3.84 -14.93 -3.25
N LEU A 103 -4.27 -13.68 -3.06
CA LEU A 103 -3.73 -12.81 -2.01
C LEU A 103 -3.96 -13.41 -0.61
N CYS A 104 -5.17 -13.85 -0.30
CA CYS A 104 -5.47 -14.48 1.00
C CYS A 104 -4.64 -15.76 1.22
N GLU A 105 -4.41 -16.56 0.16
CA GLU A 105 -3.55 -17.74 0.23
C GLU A 105 -2.08 -17.35 0.49
N CYS A 106 -1.60 -16.22 -0.05
CA CYS A 106 -0.29 -15.66 0.30
C CYS A 106 -0.20 -15.22 1.77
N CYS A 107 -1.33 -14.84 2.37
CA CYS A 107 -1.47 -14.54 3.79
C CYS A 107 -1.73 -15.78 4.67
N ASP A 108 -1.39 -17.00 4.20
CA ASP A 108 -1.58 -18.26 4.93
C ASP A 108 -3.04 -18.63 5.24
N VAL A 109 -4.00 -18.10 4.50
CA VAL A 109 -5.42 -18.41 4.69
C VAL A 109 -5.88 -19.52 3.75
N ASP A 110 -6.32 -20.64 4.32
CA ASP A 110 -6.91 -21.75 3.56
C ASP A 110 -8.31 -21.41 3.01
N ALA A 111 -8.56 -21.82 1.78
CA ALA A 111 -9.83 -21.65 1.08
C ALA A 111 -10.88 -22.71 1.46
N ALA A 112 -10.49 -23.83 2.08
CA ALA A 112 -11.39 -24.95 2.32
C ALA A 112 -12.59 -24.55 3.20
N GLY A 113 -13.80 -24.64 2.61
CA GLY A 113 -15.06 -24.36 3.30
C GLY A 113 -15.32 -22.89 3.61
N LYS A 114 -14.53 -21.96 3.08
CA LYS A 114 -14.66 -20.51 3.32
C LYS A 114 -15.08 -19.74 2.07
N THR A 115 -15.83 -18.67 2.28
CA THR A 115 -16.10 -17.65 1.25
C THR A 115 -14.92 -16.69 1.13
N VAL A 116 -14.78 -16.03 -0.02
CA VAL A 116 -13.72 -15.01 -0.24
C VAL A 116 -13.77 -13.90 0.82
N LEU A 117 -14.97 -13.51 1.25
CA LEU A 117 -15.15 -12.51 2.31
C LEU A 117 -14.61 -12.99 3.66
N GLN A 118 -14.84 -14.26 4.01
CA GLN A 118 -14.27 -14.86 5.23
C GLN A 118 -12.76 -14.97 5.12
N MET A 119 -12.23 -15.37 3.96
CA MET A 119 -10.79 -15.43 3.76
C MET A 119 -10.13 -14.07 3.93
N LEU A 120 -10.76 -13.00 3.42
CA LEU A 120 -10.30 -11.63 3.62
C LEU A 120 -10.32 -11.22 5.10
N GLY A 121 -11.37 -11.61 5.82
CA GLY A 121 -11.46 -11.46 7.28
C GLY A 121 -10.24 -12.05 8.00
N ASP A 122 -9.90 -13.29 7.63
CA ASP A 122 -8.81 -14.05 8.24
C ASP A 122 -7.42 -13.58 7.78
N ALA A 123 -7.31 -12.98 6.60
CA ALA A 123 -6.05 -12.48 6.05
C ALA A 123 -5.61 -11.14 6.66
N MET A 124 -6.55 -10.40 7.27
CA MET A 124 -6.24 -9.13 7.94
C MET A 124 -5.33 -9.37 9.15
N GLY A 125 -4.25 -8.59 9.23
CA GLY A 125 -3.21 -8.71 10.25
C GLY A 125 -2.10 -9.71 9.90
N ASN A 126 -2.26 -10.49 8.83
CA ASN A 126 -1.21 -11.42 8.39
C ASN A 126 -0.20 -10.71 7.49
N ARG A 127 1.00 -11.29 7.47
CA ARG A 127 2.12 -10.82 6.67
C ARG A 127 2.15 -11.50 5.32
N LEU A 128 2.60 -10.76 4.32
CA LEU A 128 2.89 -11.25 2.99
C LEU A 128 4.06 -10.46 2.39
N LEU A 129 4.61 -10.98 1.31
CA LEU A 129 5.56 -10.26 0.48
C LEU A 129 4.81 -9.55 -0.66
N ILE A 130 5.10 -8.27 -0.88
CA ILE A 130 4.60 -7.49 -2.00
C ILE A 130 5.77 -7.07 -2.90
N THR A 131 5.59 -7.18 -4.21
CA THR A 131 6.60 -6.74 -5.19
C THR A 131 6.23 -5.38 -5.74
N VAL A 132 7.07 -4.39 -5.51
CA VAL A 132 6.90 -3.01 -5.94
C VAL A 132 7.74 -2.74 -7.16
N GLN A 133 7.13 -2.17 -8.20
CA GLN A 133 7.83 -1.68 -9.38
C GLN A 133 7.65 -0.17 -9.52
N GLN A 134 8.73 0.48 -9.96
CA GLN A 134 8.73 1.87 -10.34
C GLN A 134 8.29 2.02 -11.79
N VAL A 135 7.17 2.72 -12.01
CA VAL A 135 6.61 2.95 -13.34
C VAL A 135 6.84 4.41 -13.73
N PRO A 136 7.53 4.68 -14.86
CA PRO A 136 7.72 6.04 -15.35
C PRO A 136 6.41 6.59 -15.94
N THR A 137 6.13 7.87 -15.70
CA THR A 137 5.01 8.63 -16.31
C THR A 137 5.49 9.98 -16.79
N ASP A 138 4.65 10.66 -17.59
CA ASP A 138 4.91 12.02 -18.10
C ASP A 138 5.22 13.04 -17.00
N LYS A 139 4.80 12.78 -15.75
CA LYS A 139 4.99 13.67 -14.60
C LYS A 139 6.04 13.18 -13.60
N GLY A 140 6.74 12.08 -13.90
CA GLY A 140 7.74 11.44 -13.04
C GLY A 140 7.42 9.97 -12.73
N THR A 141 8.13 9.36 -11.79
CA THR A 141 7.99 7.93 -11.46
C THR A 141 7.00 7.73 -10.30
N TYR A 142 6.17 6.68 -10.35
CA TYR A 142 5.36 6.23 -9.21
C TYR A 142 5.61 4.75 -8.91
N SER A 143 5.30 4.35 -7.68
CA SER A 143 5.49 2.97 -7.22
C SER A 143 4.16 2.23 -7.28
N ASN A 144 4.17 1.02 -7.86
CA ASN A 144 2.98 0.20 -8.04
C ASN A 144 3.23 -1.22 -7.53
N ILE A 145 2.23 -1.83 -6.89
CA ILE A 145 2.28 -3.24 -6.53
C ILE A 145 2.05 -4.08 -7.79
N THR A 146 2.90 -5.07 -8.01
CA THR A 146 2.89 -5.90 -9.23
C THR A 146 2.77 -7.38 -8.95
N GLY A 147 2.99 -7.81 -7.71
CA GLY A 147 2.87 -9.20 -7.31
C GLY A 147 2.77 -9.35 -5.79
N TYR A 148 2.32 -10.53 -5.39
CA TYR A 148 2.22 -10.96 -4.00
C TYR A 148 2.87 -12.34 -3.88
N ALA A 149 3.54 -12.58 -2.76
CA ALA A 149 4.10 -13.88 -2.43
C ALA A 149 3.92 -14.13 -0.92
N LYS A 150 4.04 -15.40 -0.55
CA LYS A 150 3.97 -15.83 0.84
C LYS A 150 5.23 -15.40 1.60
N ASP A 151 5.07 -14.95 2.84
CA ASP A 151 6.21 -14.74 3.76
C ASP A 151 6.60 -16.12 4.33
N GLU A 152 7.79 -16.61 3.99
CA GLU A 152 8.34 -17.91 4.43
C GLU A 152 8.93 -17.88 5.85
#